data_AF-A0AAN6W6P1-F1
#
_entry.id   AF-A0AAN6W6P1-F1
#
_cell.length_a   1.000
_cell.length_b   1.000
_cell.length_c   1.000
_cell.angle_alpha   90.00
_cell.angle_beta   90.00
_cell.angle_gamma   90.00
#
_symmetry.space_group_name_H-M   'P 1'
#
loop_
_entity.id
_entity.type
_entity.pdbx_description
1 polymer ?
#
loop_
_entity_poly.entity_id
_entity_poly.type
_entity_poly.pdbx_seq_one_letter_code
_entity_poly.pdbx_strand_id
1 'polypeptide(L)'
;MGAMSDSVTNPSLQPRDNICDDSTQPFSTPGSREVGELDGDKIDDNLTDRLDNRDDYDLPTMYDSGDDERHCKIDLTDRTGVVVWEDSNREMQHTPDLRMDLHVDASEDQAIFVLHSCVFLKSGKPNKLKLYLFIHPERIQSVEYNNNTGPPIPAMQRVPSNSFIGLRFSMTQPPSFVVPKNRPLVPKARSEGLLDTMKALASVQDFTIYLNMLQLVPEIRYQLSLLPSVFLFNDMKTDERWAAIQRLYHGAGGHVINLGDVAVAPSPSPSNNTSIKETVEDSLPPPYAEKGPLQSPAQLFTPSDRKRRRTSELLSPSTTDKRILLAFGQVVKRNTELEIRLERLEKMVQESAARTPCRYNTEEVEHIIGHVDDRIDDQLTGVHIELEDKVMEGTEHLVAEKTEETQAQIWNGIREGLMEEIREELMEEIREELMEKIREELMEKMREEVKRELMAEIKIELFRDMAQAMMGVACGGNEKVKMSFGAGNGVRNE
;
A
#
# COMPACT_ATOMS: atom_id res chain seq x y z
N MET A 1 -22.53 80.10 -2.62
CA MET A 1 -21.18 80.15 -2.02
C MET A 1 -21.09 78.99 -1.03
N GLY A 2 -20.27 77.96 -1.17
CA GLY A 2 -19.29 77.59 -2.18
C GLY A 2 -19.22 76.06 -2.26
N ALA A 3 -18.78 75.58 -3.41
CA ALA A 3 -18.58 74.17 -3.72
C ALA A 3 -17.30 73.64 -3.06
N MET A 4 -17.29 72.36 -2.67
CA MET A 4 -16.08 71.54 -2.70
C MET A 4 -16.43 70.15 -3.21
N SER A 5 -15.83 69.86 -4.34
CA SER A 5 -15.80 68.63 -5.11
C SER A 5 -14.64 67.79 -4.58
N ASP A 6 -14.79 66.47 -4.49
CA ASP A 6 -13.66 65.56 -4.54
C ASP A 6 -14.02 64.34 -5.39
N SER A 7 -13.28 64.24 -6.48
CA SER A 7 -13.33 63.23 -7.53
C SER A 7 -12.23 62.20 -7.29
N VAL A 8 -12.59 60.93 -7.11
CA VAL A 8 -11.62 59.82 -7.13
C VAL A 8 -11.75 59.09 -8.46
N THR A 9 -10.67 59.17 -9.22
CA THR A 9 -10.41 58.58 -10.54
C THR A 9 -10.02 57.11 -10.41
N ASN A 10 -10.75 56.22 -11.08
CA ASN A 10 -10.35 54.82 -11.34
C ASN A 10 -9.48 54.76 -12.61
N PRO A 11 -8.33 54.06 -12.62
CA PRO A 11 -7.65 53.73 -13.86
C PRO A 11 -8.08 52.35 -14.39
N SER A 12 -8.46 52.37 -15.66
CA SER A 12 -8.71 51.25 -16.56
C SER A 12 -7.42 50.45 -16.81
N LEU A 13 -7.50 49.12 -16.71
CA LEU A 13 -6.46 48.17 -17.14
C LEU A 13 -6.84 47.59 -18.50
N GLN A 14 -6.05 47.93 -19.52
CA GLN A 14 -6.05 47.26 -20.83
C GLN A 14 -4.94 46.19 -20.90
N PRO A 15 -5.09 45.18 -21.77
CA PRO A 15 -4.17 44.06 -21.88
C PRO A 15 -2.97 44.39 -22.76
N ARG A 16 -1.78 43.94 -22.35
CA ARG A 16 -0.56 44.00 -23.16
C ARG A 16 -0.36 42.70 -23.91
N ASP A 17 -0.51 42.76 -25.22
CA ASP A 17 0.08 41.84 -26.17
C ASP A 17 1.60 42.08 -26.21
N ASN A 18 2.40 41.03 -26.05
CA ASN A 18 3.81 41.05 -26.40
C ASN A 18 4.15 39.79 -27.19
N ILE A 19 4.30 40.03 -28.49
CA ILE A 19 4.88 39.17 -29.52
C ILE A 19 6.40 39.19 -29.32
N CYS A 20 7.02 38.02 -29.20
CA CYS A 20 8.45 37.86 -29.44
C CYS A 20 8.65 36.71 -30.42
N ASP A 21 8.99 37.10 -31.65
CA ASP A 21 9.76 36.31 -32.61
C ASP A 21 11.10 35.90 -31.99
N ASP A 22 11.51 34.64 -32.15
CA ASP A 22 12.93 34.33 -32.26
C ASP A 22 13.20 33.08 -33.12
N SER A 23 13.71 33.35 -34.31
CA SER A 23 14.84 32.71 -35.00
C SER A 23 14.99 31.19 -34.98
N THR A 24 14.56 30.61 -36.11
CA THR A 24 15.06 29.37 -36.71
C THR A 24 16.56 29.46 -37.02
N GLN A 25 17.37 28.47 -36.61
CA GLN A 25 18.50 27.91 -37.38
C GLN A 25 18.90 26.49 -36.90
N PRO A 26 19.48 25.65 -37.78
CA PRO A 26 19.61 24.20 -37.58
C PRO A 26 21.05 23.76 -37.21
N PHE A 27 21.17 22.77 -36.32
CA PHE A 27 22.40 22.00 -36.08
C PHE A 27 22.02 20.51 -36.13
N SER A 28 22.39 19.80 -37.20
CA SER A 28 23.62 19.02 -37.38
C SER A 28 23.74 17.80 -36.45
N THR A 29 23.57 16.64 -37.08
CA THR A 29 23.89 15.28 -36.63
C THR A 29 25.38 15.14 -36.29
N PRO A 30 25.74 14.29 -35.32
CA PRO A 30 26.76 13.29 -35.68
C PRO A 30 26.57 11.92 -35.00
N GLY A 31 26.96 10.89 -35.75
CA GLY A 31 27.88 9.89 -35.20
C GLY A 31 27.27 8.61 -34.66
N SER A 32 26.98 7.68 -35.57
CA SER A 32 26.96 6.24 -35.31
C SER A 32 28.23 5.81 -34.57
N ARG A 33 28.08 5.06 -33.47
CA ARG A 33 29.20 4.37 -32.83
C ARG A 33 28.91 2.87 -32.79
N GLU A 34 29.85 2.16 -33.38
CA GLU A 34 29.98 0.71 -33.52
C GLU A 34 29.73 -0.02 -32.19
N VAL A 35 28.88 -1.04 -32.24
CA VAL A 35 28.82 -2.09 -31.23
C VAL A 35 29.74 -3.19 -31.72
N GLY A 36 30.83 -3.41 -30.98
CA GLY A 36 31.81 -4.44 -31.25
C GLY A 36 31.26 -5.84 -31.04
N GLU A 37 31.64 -6.71 -31.96
CA GLU A 37 31.63 -8.17 -31.87
C GLU A 37 32.27 -8.64 -30.56
N LEU A 38 31.58 -9.56 -29.87
CA LEU A 38 32.20 -10.48 -28.93
C LEU A 38 31.89 -11.90 -29.42
N ASP A 39 32.87 -12.44 -30.15
CA ASP A 39 33.11 -13.87 -30.31
C ASP A 39 33.45 -14.50 -28.94
N GLY A 40 33.02 -15.73 -28.71
CA GLY A 40 33.44 -16.46 -27.51
C GLY A 40 32.75 -17.79 -27.28
N ASP A 41 32.79 -18.68 -28.27
CA ASP A 41 32.51 -20.11 -28.16
C ASP A 41 33.15 -20.77 -26.93
N LYS A 42 32.39 -21.64 -26.25
CA LYS A 42 32.80 -22.97 -25.74
C LYS A 42 31.67 -23.58 -24.91
N ILE A 43 30.85 -24.40 -25.55
CA ILE A 43 30.06 -25.43 -24.87
C ILE A 43 30.69 -26.75 -25.27
N ASP A 44 31.37 -27.37 -24.30
CA ASP A 44 31.91 -28.72 -24.41
C ASP A 44 30.76 -29.73 -24.33
N ASP A 45 30.56 -30.44 -25.44
CA ASP A 45 29.82 -31.69 -25.50
C ASP A 45 30.56 -32.76 -24.68
N ASN A 46 29.92 -33.27 -23.63
CA ASN A 46 30.29 -34.57 -23.10
C ASN A 46 29.05 -35.35 -22.66
N LEU A 47 28.43 -35.96 -23.66
CA LEU A 47 27.49 -37.06 -23.54
C LEU A 47 28.28 -38.31 -23.12
N THR A 48 28.09 -38.79 -21.89
CA THR A 48 28.29 -40.22 -21.59
C THR A 48 27.26 -40.71 -20.58
N ASP A 49 26.38 -41.57 -21.10
CA ASP A 49 25.73 -42.71 -20.46
C ASP A 49 26.07 -42.95 -18.98
N ARG A 50 25.06 -42.75 -18.12
CA ARG A 50 24.86 -43.55 -16.90
C ARG A 50 23.37 -43.65 -16.58
N LEU A 51 22.73 -44.63 -17.21
CA LEU A 51 21.49 -45.22 -16.71
C LEU A 51 21.84 -46.03 -15.46
N ASP A 52 21.68 -45.43 -14.28
CA ASP A 52 21.55 -46.17 -13.03
C ASP A 52 20.17 -45.89 -12.45
N ASN A 53 19.35 -46.95 -12.48
CA ASN A 53 18.11 -47.06 -11.75
C ASN A 53 18.37 -46.86 -10.26
N ARG A 54 17.85 -45.76 -9.69
CA ARG A 54 17.51 -45.68 -8.28
C ARG A 54 16.10 -45.16 -8.12
N ASP A 55 15.22 -46.10 -7.78
CA ASP A 55 13.96 -45.84 -7.09
C ASP A 55 14.28 -45.34 -5.68
N ASP A 56 14.71 -44.08 -5.55
CA ASP A 56 14.63 -43.36 -4.28
C ASP A 56 13.41 -42.44 -4.38
N TYR A 57 12.40 -42.75 -3.59
CA TYR A 57 11.25 -41.89 -3.35
C TYR A 57 11.75 -40.64 -2.62
N ASP A 58 12.23 -39.66 -3.39
CA ASP A 58 12.37 -38.28 -2.92
C ASP A 58 10.97 -37.75 -2.64
N LEU A 59 10.50 -38.04 -1.42
CA LEU A 59 9.50 -37.23 -0.74
C LEU A 59 9.98 -35.79 -0.85
N PRO A 60 9.22 -34.89 -1.51
CA PRO A 60 9.57 -33.49 -1.51
C PRO A 60 9.66 -33.07 -0.06
N THR A 61 10.87 -32.70 0.39
CA THR A 61 11.13 -32.00 1.64
C THR A 61 10.35 -30.71 1.59
N MET A 62 9.07 -30.79 1.95
CA MET A 62 8.28 -29.68 2.40
C MET A 62 9.02 -29.06 3.59
N TYR A 63 9.10 -27.73 3.58
CA TYR A 63 9.58 -26.84 4.65
C TYR A 63 11.09 -26.58 4.71
N ASP A 64 11.58 -25.84 3.71
CA ASP A 64 12.44 -24.69 4.00
C ASP A 64 11.59 -23.41 3.86
N SER A 65 10.59 -23.27 4.73
CA SER A 65 9.70 -22.10 4.82
C SER A 65 10.32 -20.97 5.66
N GLY A 66 11.58 -21.12 6.06
CA GLY A 66 12.28 -20.18 6.96
C GLY A 66 12.80 -18.93 6.28
N ASP A 67 12.78 -18.84 4.95
CA ASP A 67 13.27 -17.67 4.23
C ASP A 67 12.22 -16.54 4.19
N ASP A 68 10.94 -16.89 4.10
CA ASP A 68 9.83 -15.92 4.05
C ASP A 68 9.73 -15.07 5.33
N GLU A 69 10.09 -15.64 6.49
CA GLU A 69 10.06 -14.94 7.78
C GLU A 69 11.13 -13.85 7.88
N ARG A 70 12.30 -14.04 7.25
CA ARG A 70 13.40 -13.06 7.23
C ARG A 70 13.11 -11.86 6.32
N HIS A 71 12.08 -11.95 5.48
CA HIS A 71 11.68 -10.91 4.54
C HIS A 71 10.43 -10.14 4.98
N CYS A 72 9.91 -10.40 6.19
CA CYS A 72 8.76 -9.67 6.70
C CYS A 72 9.09 -8.18 6.90
N LYS A 73 8.48 -7.32 6.08
CA LYS A 73 8.65 -5.87 6.12
C LYS A 73 7.32 -5.15 6.03
N ILE A 74 6.83 -4.68 7.17
CA ILE A 74 5.53 -4.01 7.30
C ILE A 74 5.77 -2.52 7.56
N ASP A 75 5.13 -1.69 6.75
CA ASP A 75 5.09 -0.24 6.92
C ASP A 75 3.64 0.23 6.84
N LEU A 76 3.01 0.39 8.01
CA LEU A 76 1.64 0.86 8.15
C LEU A 76 1.63 2.13 8.99
N THR A 77 1.06 3.20 8.44
CA THR A 77 0.90 4.48 9.15
C THR A 77 -0.56 4.90 9.19
N ASP A 78 -0.96 5.52 10.30
CA ASP A 78 -2.22 6.22 10.52
C ASP A 78 -3.45 5.34 10.27
N ARG A 79 -3.37 4.05 10.61
CA ARG A 79 -4.46 3.09 10.41
C ARG A 79 -5.45 3.16 11.55
N THR A 80 -6.73 3.25 11.22
CA THR A 80 -7.80 3.19 12.22
C THR A 80 -7.92 1.76 12.73
N GLY A 81 -8.05 1.62 14.04
CA GLY A 81 -8.14 0.33 14.69
C GLY A 81 -8.99 0.41 15.95
N VAL A 82 -9.65 -0.69 16.25
CA VAL A 82 -10.41 -0.82 17.49
C VAL A 82 -9.55 -1.56 18.48
N VAL A 83 -9.20 -0.90 19.59
CA VAL A 83 -8.42 -1.53 20.65
C VAL A 83 -9.36 -2.03 21.73
N VAL A 84 -9.15 -3.27 22.17
CA VAL A 84 -9.96 -3.96 23.16
C VAL A 84 -9.04 -4.54 24.23
N TRP A 85 -9.36 -4.33 25.49
CA TRP A 85 -8.59 -4.84 26.62
C TRP A 85 -9.49 -5.14 27.81
N GLU A 86 -8.98 -5.90 28.75
CA GLU A 86 -9.63 -6.19 30.03
C GLU A 86 -9.07 -5.23 31.09
N ASP A 87 -9.93 -4.51 31.79
CA ASP A 87 -9.52 -3.60 32.85
C ASP A 87 -9.25 -4.32 34.19
N SER A 88 -8.87 -3.57 35.22
CA SER A 88 -8.61 -4.12 36.57
C SER A 88 -9.83 -4.80 37.20
N ASN A 89 -11.04 -4.49 36.75
CA ASN A 89 -12.29 -5.06 37.23
C ASN A 89 -12.72 -6.29 36.42
N ARG A 90 -11.91 -6.72 35.43
CA ARG A 90 -12.24 -7.77 34.47
C ARG A 90 -13.39 -7.40 33.53
N GLU A 91 -13.62 -6.10 33.34
CA GLU A 91 -14.57 -5.62 32.36
C GLU A 91 -13.86 -5.36 31.03
N MET A 92 -14.49 -5.81 29.94
CA MET A 92 -13.97 -5.60 28.60
C MET A 92 -14.22 -4.15 28.18
N GLN A 93 -13.14 -3.38 28.08
CA GLN A 93 -13.13 -2.02 27.59
C GLN A 93 -12.72 -1.98 26.13
N HIS A 94 -13.14 -0.94 25.42
CA HIS A 94 -12.76 -0.74 24.03
C HIS A 94 -12.69 0.74 23.66
N THR A 95 -11.91 1.06 22.64
CA THR A 95 -11.92 2.38 22.01
C THR A 95 -11.69 2.28 20.50
N PRO A 96 -12.57 2.90 19.68
CA PRO A 96 -12.39 2.99 18.23
C PRO A 96 -11.54 4.20 17.81
N ASP A 97 -11.23 5.11 18.72
CA ASP A 97 -10.65 6.44 18.41
C ASP A 97 -9.12 6.44 18.37
N LEU A 98 -8.50 5.26 18.34
CA LEU A 98 -7.06 5.10 18.27
C LEU A 98 -6.62 4.82 16.84
N ARG A 99 -5.53 5.47 16.45
CA ARG A 99 -4.81 5.18 15.21
C ARG A 99 -3.52 4.46 15.54
N MET A 100 -3.10 3.59 14.64
CA MET A 100 -1.94 2.74 14.80
C MET A 100 -0.93 3.01 13.69
N ASP A 101 0.33 3.17 14.10
CA ASP A 101 1.50 3.03 13.25
C ASP A 101 2.21 1.71 13.61
N LEU A 102 2.61 0.96 12.60
CA LEU A 102 3.30 -0.31 12.71
C LEU A 102 4.45 -0.31 11.71
N HIS A 103 5.68 -0.36 12.22
CA HIS A 103 6.88 -0.50 11.42
C HIS A 103 7.63 -1.74 11.88
N VAL A 104 7.78 -2.73 11.01
CA VAL A 104 8.49 -3.97 11.29
C VAL A 104 9.40 -4.26 10.11
N ASP A 105 10.68 -4.50 10.40
CA ASP A 105 11.68 -4.93 9.44
C ASP A 105 12.44 -6.10 10.06
N ALA A 106 12.01 -7.32 9.72
CA ALA A 106 12.61 -8.55 10.23
C ALA A 106 14.05 -8.75 9.73
N SER A 107 14.44 -8.10 8.63
CA SER A 107 15.81 -8.21 8.09
C SER A 107 16.83 -7.41 8.93
N GLU A 108 16.38 -6.37 9.61
CA GLU A 108 17.19 -5.50 10.49
C GLU A 108 16.95 -5.79 11.98
N ASP A 109 16.16 -6.83 12.28
CA ASP A 109 15.64 -7.14 13.62
C ASP A 109 15.03 -5.91 14.32
N GLN A 110 14.27 -5.09 13.58
CA GLN A 110 13.74 -3.82 14.06
C GLN A 110 12.22 -3.76 14.01
N ALA A 111 11.60 -3.29 15.09
CA ALA A 111 10.17 -3.05 15.13
C ALA A 111 9.79 -1.88 16.03
N ILE A 112 8.65 -1.26 15.75
CA ILE A 112 7.97 -0.37 16.68
C ILE A 112 6.48 -0.36 16.35
N PHE A 113 5.66 -0.32 17.41
CA PHE A 113 4.22 -0.12 17.31
C PHE A 113 3.85 1.13 18.09
N VAL A 114 3.07 2.00 17.49
CA VAL A 114 2.68 3.27 18.09
C VAL A 114 1.18 3.43 17.98
N LEU A 115 0.50 3.48 19.13
CA LEU A 115 -0.91 3.90 19.18
C LEU A 115 -0.97 5.38 19.48
N HIS A 116 -1.81 6.11 18.77
CA HIS A 116 -1.91 7.53 18.95
C HIS A 116 -3.33 8.04 18.77
N SER A 117 -3.64 9.13 19.48
CA SER A 117 -4.95 9.77 19.43
C SER A 117 -4.82 11.28 19.58
N CYS A 118 -5.85 12.01 19.17
CA CYS A 118 -5.87 13.47 19.30
C CYS A 118 -6.81 13.88 20.43
N VAL A 119 -6.28 14.57 21.44
CA VAL A 119 -7.08 15.20 22.50
C VAL A 119 -7.13 16.70 22.33
N PHE A 120 -8.23 17.32 22.74
CA PHE A 120 -8.36 18.77 22.75
C PHE A 120 -8.15 19.31 24.16
N LEU A 121 -7.22 20.25 24.32
CA LEU A 121 -6.90 20.87 25.60
C LEU A 121 -7.69 22.17 25.81
N LYS A 122 -7.99 22.50 27.07
CA LYS A 122 -8.64 23.77 27.45
C LYS A 122 -7.73 24.97 27.18
N SER A 123 -6.41 24.81 27.24
CA SER A 123 -5.46 25.91 27.10
C SER A 123 -4.28 25.58 26.16
N GLY A 124 -3.76 26.63 25.52
CA GLY A 124 -2.60 26.60 24.61
C GLY A 124 -2.93 26.36 23.14
N LYS A 125 -2.09 26.88 22.24
CA LYS A 125 -2.16 26.67 20.78
C LYS A 125 -0.99 25.80 20.30
N PRO A 126 -1.22 24.78 19.45
CA PRO A 126 -2.53 24.30 19.01
C PRO A 126 -3.32 23.64 20.15
N ASN A 127 -4.65 23.74 20.12
CA ASN A 127 -5.55 23.13 21.11
C ASN A 127 -5.71 21.61 20.90
N LYS A 128 -5.56 21.13 19.66
CA LYS A 128 -5.45 19.71 19.30
C LYS A 128 -4.04 19.22 19.59
N LEU A 129 -3.92 18.19 20.43
CA LEU A 129 -2.66 17.58 20.83
C LEU A 129 -2.70 16.09 20.52
N LYS A 130 -1.67 15.60 19.81
CA LYS A 130 -1.50 14.17 19.50
C LYS A 130 -0.76 13.48 20.66
N LEU A 131 -1.38 12.48 21.28
CA LEU A 131 -0.78 11.67 22.33
C LEU A 131 -0.32 10.34 21.76
N TYR A 132 0.71 9.75 22.35
CA TYR A 132 1.33 8.53 21.83
C TYR A 132 1.50 7.48 22.93
N LEU A 133 1.30 6.23 22.56
CA LEU A 133 1.60 5.01 23.33
C LEU A 133 2.60 4.22 22.51
N PHE A 134 3.83 4.16 22.98
CA PHE A 134 4.90 3.39 22.35
C PHE A 134 4.91 1.97 22.93
N ILE A 135 4.79 0.99 22.04
CA ILE A 135 4.88 -0.43 22.35
C ILE A 135 6.22 -0.89 21.79
N HIS A 136 7.18 -1.04 22.71
CA HIS A 136 8.55 -1.44 22.40
C HIS A 136 8.61 -2.96 22.19
N PRO A 137 9.24 -3.45 21.10
CA PRO A 137 9.28 -4.88 20.81
C PRO A 137 9.94 -5.73 21.91
N GLU A 138 10.94 -5.18 22.60
CA GLU A 138 11.65 -5.84 23.70
C GLU A 138 10.76 -6.08 24.93
N ARG A 139 9.60 -5.40 24.99
CA ARG A 139 8.60 -5.59 26.04
C ARG A 139 7.50 -6.55 25.63
N ILE A 140 7.42 -6.93 24.37
CA ILE A 140 6.40 -7.86 23.87
C ILE A 140 6.84 -9.28 24.22
N GLN A 141 5.97 -10.00 24.92
CA GLN A 141 6.16 -11.42 25.23
C GLN A 141 5.67 -12.31 24.09
N SER A 142 4.51 -11.98 23.51
CA SER A 142 3.96 -12.69 22.37
C SER A 142 3.00 -11.81 21.58
N VAL A 143 2.91 -12.08 20.28
CA VAL A 143 1.89 -11.52 19.39
C VAL A 143 1.08 -12.67 18.81
N GLU A 144 -0.24 -12.65 18.98
CA GLU A 144 -1.15 -13.60 18.34
C GLU A 144 -1.87 -12.93 17.17
N TYR A 145 -1.96 -13.64 16.04
CA TYR A 145 -2.71 -13.21 14.86
C TYR A 145 -4.03 -13.97 14.76
N ASN A 146 -5.14 -13.25 14.55
CA ASN A 146 -6.46 -13.84 14.38
C ASN A 146 -7.23 -13.10 13.28
N ASN A 147 -7.68 -13.81 12.24
CA ASN A 147 -8.46 -13.25 11.13
C ASN A 147 -9.92 -13.71 11.09
N ASN A 148 -10.33 -14.54 12.06
CA ASN A 148 -11.64 -15.19 12.08
C ASN A 148 -12.59 -14.56 13.10
N THR A 149 -12.06 -13.69 13.97
CA THR A 149 -12.81 -13.13 15.10
C THR A 149 -12.89 -11.62 14.96
N GLY A 150 -14.11 -11.10 14.83
CA GLY A 150 -14.34 -9.66 14.91
C GLY A 150 -14.17 -9.12 16.33
N PRO A 151 -14.12 -7.79 16.51
CA PRO A 151 -14.07 -7.19 17.84
C PRO A 151 -15.32 -7.60 18.65
N PRO A 152 -15.19 -7.95 19.94
CA PRO A 152 -16.28 -8.39 20.80
C PRO A 152 -17.17 -7.22 21.27
N ILE A 153 -17.49 -6.29 20.37
CA ILE A 153 -18.27 -5.08 20.65
C ILE A 153 -19.69 -5.28 20.10
N PRO A 154 -20.74 -5.12 20.92
CA PRO A 154 -22.13 -5.33 20.50
C PRO A 154 -22.52 -4.53 19.25
N ALA A 155 -22.01 -3.30 19.11
CA ALA A 155 -22.28 -2.44 17.96
C ALA A 155 -21.69 -2.98 16.64
N MET A 156 -20.61 -3.75 16.70
CA MET A 156 -19.87 -4.26 15.54
C MET A 156 -20.17 -5.73 15.22
N GLN A 157 -20.95 -6.44 16.05
CA GLN A 157 -21.34 -7.84 15.81
C GLN A 157 -22.14 -8.07 14.52
N ARG A 158 -22.71 -7.01 13.92
CA ARG A 158 -23.42 -7.09 12.63
C ARG A 158 -22.50 -7.15 11.43
N VAL A 159 -21.23 -6.77 11.60
CA VAL A 159 -20.22 -6.83 10.53
C VAL A 159 -19.69 -8.27 10.46
N PRO A 160 -19.50 -8.85 9.26
CA PRO A 160 -18.92 -10.18 9.13
C PRO A 160 -17.60 -10.29 9.89
N SER A 161 -17.43 -11.35 10.68
CA SER A 161 -16.22 -11.53 11.51
C SER A 161 -14.93 -11.59 10.67
N ASN A 162 -15.05 -11.99 9.40
CA ASN A 162 -13.94 -12.07 8.44
C ASN A 162 -13.57 -10.69 7.85
N SER A 163 -14.04 -9.58 8.41
CA SER A 163 -13.65 -8.24 7.95
C SER A 163 -12.52 -7.63 8.78
N PHE A 164 -12.04 -8.31 9.83
CA PHE A 164 -11.04 -7.78 10.74
C PHE A 164 -9.83 -8.71 10.91
N ILE A 165 -8.65 -8.10 11.10
CA ILE A 165 -7.46 -8.76 11.62
C ILE A 165 -7.29 -8.30 13.06
N GLY A 166 -7.33 -9.24 14.00
CA GLY A 166 -6.97 -9.05 15.39
C GLY A 166 -5.48 -9.35 15.61
N LEU A 167 -4.76 -8.41 16.19
CA LEU A 167 -3.41 -8.58 16.71
C LEU A 167 -3.48 -8.47 18.23
N ARG A 168 -3.27 -9.59 18.92
CA ARG A 168 -3.24 -9.61 20.38
C ARG A 168 -1.81 -9.51 20.87
N PHE A 169 -1.57 -8.51 21.71
CA PHE A 169 -0.30 -8.26 22.35
C PHE A 169 -0.38 -8.73 23.79
N SER A 170 0.61 -9.53 24.19
CA SER A 170 0.91 -9.81 25.60
C SER A 170 2.31 -9.30 25.88
N MET A 171 2.47 -8.50 26.94
CA MET A 171 3.69 -7.75 27.21
C MET A 171 4.23 -8.01 28.61
N THR A 172 5.55 -8.01 28.76
CA THR A 172 6.23 -8.07 30.06
C THR A 172 6.15 -6.75 30.84
N GLN A 173 5.98 -5.64 30.13
CA GLN A 173 5.84 -4.29 30.67
C GLN A 173 4.79 -3.52 29.87
N PRO A 174 4.02 -2.63 30.50
CA PRO A 174 2.99 -1.89 29.79
C PRO A 174 3.58 -0.89 28.76
N PRO A 175 2.75 -0.42 27.80
CA PRO A 175 3.16 0.58 26.82
C PRO A 175 3.63 1.89 27.46
N SER A 176 4.60 2.57 26.83
CA SER A 176 5.08 3.86 27.28
C SER A 176 4.17 4.99 26.80
N PHE A 177 3.45 5.62 27.73
CA PHE A 177 2.62 6.79 27.45
C PHE A 177 3.45 8.05 27.38
N VAL A 178 3.50 8.66 26.19
CA VAL A 178 4.35 9.82 25.89
C VAL A 178 3.48 11.06 25.72
N VAL A 179 3.86 12.11 26.45
CA VAL A 179 3.17 13.41 26.47
C VAL A 179 4.18 14.55 26.28
N PRO A 180 3.76 15.79 26.00
CA PRO A 180 4.70 16.93 25.94
C PRO A 180 5.34 17.26 27.30
N LYS A 181 6.65 17.50 27.34
CA LYS A 181 7.41 17.79 28.58
C LYS A 181 6.91 19.00 29.39
N ASN A 182 6.41 20.03 28.73
CA ASN A 182 6.19 21.34 29.35
C ASN A 182 4.76 21.85 29.20
N ARG A 183 3.78 20.95 29.05
CA ARG A 183 2.39 21.35 28.81
C ARG A 183 1.44 20.61 29.74
N PRO A 184 0.68 21.32 30.60
CA PRO A 184 -0.31 20.67 31.43
C PRO A 184 -1.40 20.06 30.55
N LEU A 185 -1.68 18.78 30.79
CA LEU A 185 -2.72 18.03 30.09
C LEU A 185 -4.06 18.27 30.78
N VAL A 186 -4.68 19.41 30.50
CA VAL A 186 -6.06 19.69 30.94
C VAL A 186 -6.97 19.53 29.73
N PRO A 187 -7.57 18.33 29.50
CA PRO A 187 -8.45 18.11 28.36
C PRO A 187 -9.75 18.92 28.49
N LYS A 188 -10.34 19.26 27.35
CA LYS A 188 -11.75 19.69 27.27
C LYS A 188 -12.65 18.50 27.63
N ALA A 189 -13.86 18.75 28.11
CA ALA A 189 -14.81 17.72 28.58
C ALA A 189 -15.01 16.58 27.55
N ARG A 190 -15.05 16.91 26.25
CA ARG A 190 -15.20 15.91 25.18
C ARG A 190 -14.02 14.96 24.99
N SER A 191 -12.81 15.33 25.41
CA SER A 191 -11.59 14.54 25.26
C SER A 191 -11.11 13.93 26.57
N GLU A 192 -11.83 14.18 27.66
CA GLU A 192 -11.51 13.66 28.99
C GLU A 192 -11.58 12.13 29.01
N GLY A 193 -12.69 11.57 28.51
CA GLY A 193 -12.84 10.11 28.40
C GLY A 193 -11.76 9.46 27.54
N LEU A 194 -11.37 10.08 26.41
CA LEU A 194 -10.30 9.55 25.56
C LEU A 194 -8.93 9.59 26.23
N LEU A 195 -8.62 10.67 26.98
CA LEU A 195 -7.38 10.76 27.74
C LEU A 195 -7.32 9.70 28.84
N ASP A 196 -8.43 9.49 29.54
CA ASP A 196 -8.50 8.49 30.62
C ASP A 196 -8.42 7.08 30.06
N THR A 197 -9.03 6.82 28.91
CA THR A 197 -8.86 5.57 28.16
C THR A 197 -7.41 5.33 27.74
N MET A 198 -6.70 6.35 27.23
CA MET A 198 -5.29 6.24 26.87
C MET A 198 -4.42 5.90 28.10
N LYS A 199 -4.71 6.51 29.26
CA LYS A 199 -4.02 6.20 30.53
C LYS A 199 -4.36 4.78 31.01
N ALA A 200 -5.62 4.35 30.89
CA ALA A 200 -6.03 3.01 31.26
C ALA A 200 -5.30 1.97 30.40
N LEU A 201 -5.29 2.14 29.07
CA LEU A 201 -4.57 1.27 28.15
C LEU A 201 -3.06 1.25 28.41
N ALA A 202 -2.47 2.40 28.77
CA ALA A 202 -1.06 2.50 29.17
C ALA A 202 -0.71 1.76 30.48
N SER A 203 -1.70 1.28 31.24
CA SER A 203 -1.49 0.49 32.45
C SER A 203 -1.63 -1.01 32.22
N VAL A 204 -2.08 -1.42 31.03
CA VAL A 204 -2.44 -2.80 30.70
C VAL A 204 -1.30 -3.48 29.94
N GLN A 205 -1.12 -4.78 30.18
CA GLN A 205 -0.10 -5.61 29.52
C GLN A 205 -0.66 -6.48 28.40
N ASP A 206 -1.98 -6.74 28.43
CA ASP A 206 -2.69 -7.60 27.47
C ASP A 206 -3.80 -6.82 26.78
N PHE A 207 -3.71 -6.67 25.47
CA PHE A 207 -4.77 -6.02 24.68
C PHE A 207 -4.76 -6.54 23.24
N THR A 208 -5.89 -6.36 22.55
CA THR A 208 -6.06 -6.76 21.14
C THR A 208 -6.40 -5.54 20.30
N ILE A 209 -5.71 -5.41 19.17
CA ILE A 209 -5.98 -4.38 18.17
C ILE A 209 -6.67 -5.04 16.98
N TYR A 210 -7.87 -4.57 16.63
CA TYR A 210 -8.60 -5.01 15.46
C TYR A 210 -8.45 -3.98 14.34
N LEU A 211 -7.83 -4.40 13.24
CA LEU A 211 -7.65 -3.63 12.01
C LEU A 211 -8.67 -4.07 10.96
N ASN A 212 -9.21 -3.12 10.20
CA ASN A 212 -10.14 -3.42 9.12
C ASN A 212 -9.38 -4.04 7.92
N MET A 213 -9.67 -5.30 7.60
CA MET A 213 -9.03 -6.01 6.48
C MET A 213 -9.24 -5.31 5.15
N LEU A 214 -10.43 -4.74 4.92
CA LEU A 214 -10.78 -4.12 3.65
C LEU A 214 -9.88 -2.91 3.32
N GLN A 215 -9.32 -2.26 4.35
CA GLN A 215 -8.42 -1.12 4.19
C GLN A 215 -6.94 -1.53 4.00
N LEU A 216 -6.63 -2.83 4.10
CA LEU A 216 -5.28 -3.37 3.99
C LEU A 216 -5.08 -4.07 2.64
N VAL A 217 -3.93 -3.84 2.02
CA VAL A 217 -3.50 -4.54 0.80
C VAL A 217 -3.20 -6.01 1.12
N PRO A 218 -3.50 -6.99 0.24
CA PRO A 218 -3.30 -8.41 0.51
C PRO A 218 -1.88 -8.77 0.99
N GLU A 219 -0.85 -8.14 0.42
CA GLU A 219 0.55 -8.29 0.84
C GLU A 219 0.73 -7.99 2.33
N ILE A 220 0.22 -6.86 2.79
CA ILE A 220 0.29 -6.49 4.21
C ILE A 220 -0.50 -7.47 5.07
N ARG A 221 -1.64 -7.98 4.61
CA ARG A 221 -2.42 -8.99 5.37
C ARG A 221 -1.62 -10.27 5.57
N TYR A 222 -0.90 -10.70 4.53
CA TYR A 222 -0.01 -11.85 4.60
C TYR A 222 1.16 -11.57 5.56
N GLN A 223 1.85 -10.44 5.42
CA GLN A 223 2.94 -10.08 6.33
C GLN A 223 2.49 -9.95 7.81
N LEU A 224 1.32 -9.39 8.07
CA LEU A 224 0.72 -9.36 9.41
C LEU A 224 0.51 -10.76 10.00
N SER A 225 0.21 -11.75 9.15
CA SER A 225 0.08 -13.14 9.58
C SER A 225 1.41 -13.79 9.96
N LEU A 226 2.54 -13.24 9.50
CA LEU A 226 3.89 -13.68 9.85
C LEU A 226 4.40 -13.08 11.17
N LEU A 227 3.76 -12.03 11.70
CA LEU A 227 4.20 -11.34 12.93
C LEU A 227 4.41 -12.28 14.12
N PRO A 228 3.52 -13.26 14.42
CA PRO A 228 3.76 -14.20 15.52
C PRO A 228 5.09 -14.93 15.38
N SER A 229 5.42 -15.42 14.18
CA SER A 229 6.70 -16.11 13.93
C SER A 229 7.90 -15.18 14.12
N VAL A 230 7.83 -13.95 13.59
CA VAL A 230 8.92 -12.97 13.70
C VAL A 230 9.28 -12.70 15.16
N PHE A 231 8.28 -12.57 16.04
CA PHE A 231 8.49 -12.34 17.47
C PHE A 231 8.85 -13.61 18.27
N LEU A 232 8.64 -14.80 17.71
CA LEU A 232 9.06 -16.06 18.33
C LEU A 232 10.54 -16.38 18.07
N PHE A 233 11.05 -16.00 16.90
CA PHE A 233 12.40 -16.38 16.46
C PHE A 233 13.44 -15.26 16.55
N ASN A 234 13.03 -13.99 16.53
CA ASN A 234 13.94 -12.85 16.52
C ASN A 234 13.83 -12.03 17.81
N ASP A 235 15.00 -11.63 18.33
CA ASP A 235 15.11 -10.64 19.41
C ASP A 235 14.95 -9.22 18.84
N MET A 236 13.72 -8.88 18.48
CA MET A 236 13.37 -7.60 17.83
C MET A 236 13.74 -6.40 18.72
N LYS A 237 14.40 -5.41 18.13
CA LYS A 237 14.84 -4.16 18.77
C LYS A 237 14.02 -2.97 18.30
N THR A 238 13.92 -1.96 19.15
CA THR A 238 13.24 -0.71 18.85
C THR A 238 13.97 0.02 17.72
N ASP A 239 13.24 0.40 16.66
CA ASP A 239 13.78 1.34 15.66
C ASP A 239 13.84 2.76 16.27
N GLU A 240 15.06 3.21 16.63
CA GLU A 240 15.30 4.51 17.24
C GLU A 240 14.84 5.69 16.37
N ARG A 241 14.77 5.52 15.04
CA ARG A 241 14.34 6.61 14.13
C ARG A 241 12.90 7.02 14.39
N TRP A 242 12.06 6.03 14.69
CA TRP A 242 10.64 6.18 14.99
C TRP A 242 10.37 6.37 16.48
N ALA A 243 11.16 5.72 17.34
CA ALA A 243 11.07 5.87 18.79
C ALA A 243 11.74 7.15 19.34
N ALA A 244 12.28 8.02 18.48
CA ALA A 244 12.91 9.27 18.88
C ALA A 244 11.92 10.27 19.48
N ILE A 245 11.61 10.11 20.77
CA ILE A 245 10.71 10.95 21.55
C ILE A 245 11.08 12.44 21.49
N GLN A 246 12.37 12.75 21.28
CA GLN A 246 12.87 14.13 21.15
C GLN A 246 12.32 14.85 19.91
N ARG A 247 11.97 14.11 18.84
CA ARG A 247 11.42 14.67 17.59
C ARG A 247 9.93 14.95 17.68
N LEU A 248 9.25 14.38 18.67
CA LEU A 248 7.83 14.60 18.88
C LEU A 248 7.54 16.05 19.27
N TYR A 249 6.30 16.48 19.02
CA TYR A 249 5.80 17.80 19.40
C TYR A 249 6.59 18.96 18.79
N HIS A 250 6.90 18.89 17.49
CA HIS A 250 7.67 19.91 16.76
C HIS A 250 9.08 20.12 17.36
N GLY A 251 9.70 19.05 17.85
CA GLY A 251 11.04 19.11 18.46
C GLY A 251 11.06 19.59 19.91
N ALA A 252 9.92 19.90 20.52
CA ALA A 252 9.86 20.19 21.96
C ALA A 252 10.17 18.95 22.82
N GLY A 253 10.04 17.76 22.23
CA GLY A 253 10.28 16.48 22.86
C GLY A 253 9.12 16.01 23.73
N GLY A 254 8.95 14.69 23.80
CA GLY A 254 8.02 14.03 24.71
C GLY A 254 8.66 13.63 26.04
N HIS A 255 7.80 13.33 27.01
CA HIS A 255 8.10 12.77 28.32
C HIS A 255 7.27 11.50 28.49
N VAL A 256 7.91 10.41 28.91
CA VAL A 256 7.22 9.19 29.29
C VAL A 256 6.63 9.39 30.69
N ILE A 257 5.33 9.20 30.84
CA ILE A 257 4.69 9.17 32.16
C ILE A 257 4.67 7.73 32.66
N ASN A 258 5.29 7.49 33.81
CA ASN A 258 5.14 6.23 34.54
C ASN A 258 3.86 6.30 35.38
N LEU A 259 2.79 5.64 34.91
CA LEU A 259 1.51 5.60 35.61
C LEU A 259 1.51 4.67 36.84
N GLY A 260 2.52 3.80 36.97
CA GLY A 260 2.63 2.80 38.05
C GLY A 260 3.08 3.35 39.41
N ASP A 261 3.71 4.53 39.48
CA ASP A 261 4.34 5.02 40.71
C ASP A 261 3.40 5.82 41.64
N VAL A 262 2.15 6.04 41.26
CA VAL A 262 1.22 6.90 42.03
C VAL A 262 0.51 6.13 43.17
N ALA A 263 0.74 4.83 43.31
CA ALA A 263 0.03 4.00 44.30
C ALA A 263 0.57 4.03 45.74
N VAL A 264 1.62 4.81 46.06
CA VAL A 264 2.08 4.97 47.45
C VAL A 264 2.35 6.44 47.78
N ALA A 265 1.32 7.15 48.22
CA ALA A 265 1.49 8.45 48.88
C ALA A 265 2.16 8.27 50.26
N PRO A 266 3.30 8.94 50.55
CA PRO A 266 3.82 9.03 51.90
C PRO A 266 2.94 10.00 52.70
N SER A 267 2.48 9.52 53.85
CA SER A 267 1.90 10.33 54.94
C SER A 267 2.71 11.60 55.23
N PRO A 268 2.08 12.77 55.40
CA PRO A 268 2.77 14.00 55.73
C PRO A 268 3.15 13.97 57.22
N SER A 269 4.44 13.81 57.50
CA SER A 269 5.01 14.15 58.81
C SER A 269 6.00 15.31 58.65
N PRO A 270 5.89 16.38 59.44
CA PRO A 270 6.83 17.50 59.38
C PRO A 270 7.95 17.30 60.41
N SER A 271 9.22 17.36 59.99
CA SER A 271 10.31 17.96 60.79
C SER A 271 11.68 17.84 60.12
N ASN A 272 12.20 19.00 59.72
CA ASN A 272 13.52 19.57 60.04
C ASN A 272 14.84 18.76 59.89
N ASN A 273 15.68 19.32 59.02
CA ASN A 273 17.09 19.70 59.23
C ASN A 273 18.24 18.71 58.94
N THR A 274 18.94 19.04 57.85
CA THR A 274 20.40 19.26 57.72
C THR A 274 21.37 18.07 57.70
N SER A 275 22.04 17.86 56.55
CA SER A 275 23.52 17.81 56.40
C SER A 275 23.88 17.49 54.92
N ILE A 276 24.27 18.46 54.10
CA ILE A 276 25.67 18.77 53.73
C ILE A 276 26.56 17.52 53.60
N LYS A 277 26.84 17.12 52.35
CA LYS A 277 28.18 16.65 51.94
C LYS A 277 28.45 17.03 50.49
N GLU A 278 29.13 18.16 50.41
CA GLU A 278 29.95 18.70 49.35
C GLU A 278 31.00 17.66 48.92
N THR A 279 31.11 17.38 47.61
CA THR A 279 32.35 16.85 47.02
C THR A 279 32.58 17.59 45.71
N VAL A 280 33.61 18.41 45.72
CA VAL A 280 34.14 19.22 44.62
C VAL A 280 35.17 18.39 43.87
N GLU A 281 35.04 18.29 42.55
CA GLU A 281 36.13 18.07 41.58
C GLU A 281 35.58 18.54 40.21
N ASP A 282 35.75 19.81 39.86
CA ASP A 282 36.88 20.39 39.11
C ASP A 282 37.18 19.71 37.75
N SER A 283 36.50 20.18 36.70
CA SER A 283 37.07 20.23 35.35
C SER A 283 36.40 21.32 34.51
N LEU A 284 37.21 22.32 34.17
CA LEU A 284 36.92 23.57 33.44
C LEU A 284 36.40 23.36 32.01
N PRO A 285 35.61 24.29 31.44
CA PRO A 285 35.35 24.37 30.01
C PRO A 285 36.34 25.34 29.31
N PRO A 286 36.74 25.11 28.05
CA PRO A 286 37.51 26.10 27.29
C PRO A 286 36.61 27.16 26.62
N PRO A 287 37.19 28.32 26.25
CA PRO A 287 36.48 29.59 26.10
C PRO A 287 36.04 29.92 24.66
N TYR A 288 35.08 30.85 24.59
CA TYR A 288 34.54 31.49 23.39
C TYR A 288 35.63 32.14 22.50
N ALA A 289 35.46 31.99 21.18
CA ALA A 289 35.94 32.94 20.18
C ALA A 289 34.82 33.24 19.17
N GLU A 290 34.66 34.54 18.91
CA GLU A 290 33.56 35.20 18.20
C GLU A 290 34.00 35.61 16.77
N LYS A 291 33.01 35.77 15.87
CA LYS A 291 33.02 36.40 14.52
C LYS A 291 33.40 35.47 13.35
N GLY A 292 32.68 35.44 12.22
CA GLY A 292 31.67 36.34 11.68
C GLY A 292 30.91 35.69 10.50
N PRO A 293 30.18 36.48 9.69
CA PRO A 293 28.95 36.06 9.02
C PRO A 293 29.19 35.55 7.59
N LEU A 294 28.25 34.73 7.06
CA LEU A 294 27.64 34.89 5.73
C LEU A 294 26.77 33.66 5.34
N GLN A 295 25.67 33.98 4.67
CA GLN A 295 25.02 33.25 3.58
C GLN A 295 24.21 31.98 3.91
N SER A 296 22.90 32.22 4.00
CA SER A 296 21.85 31.32 3.54
C SER A 296 22.01 30.96 2.04
N PRO A 297 21.57 29.76 1.67
CA PRO A 297 20.69 29.66 0.52
C PRO A 297 19.42 28.86 0.84
N ALA A 298 18.29 29.49 0.49
CA ALA A 298 17.09 28.79 0.10
C ALA A 298 17.36 27.97 -1.18
N GLN A 299 16.67 26.83 -1.33
CA GLN A 299 16.00 26.33 -2.55
C GLN A 299 15.63 24.85 -2.36
N LEU A 300 14.33 24.54 -2.33
CA LEU A 300 13.55 23.96 -3.45
C LEU A 300 13.96 22.52 -3.78
N PHE A 301 13.15 21.56 -3.30
CA PHE A 301 12.91 20.32 -4.01
C PHE A 301 11.39 20.13 -4.13
N THR A 302 10.87 20.55 -5.28
CA THR A 302 9.59 20.13 -5.83
C THR A 302 9.76 18.83 -6.64
N PRO A 303 8.68 18.09 -6.90
CA PRO A 303 8.73 16.70 -7.36
C PRO A 303 9.10 16.56 -8.84
N SER A 304 9.70 15.42 -9.17
CA SER A 304 10.07 15.00 -10.53
C SER A 304 8.83 14.77 -11.40
N ASP A 305 8.68 15.61 -12.43
CA ASP A 305 7.74 15.42 -13.55
C ASP A 305 8.15 14.21 -14.41
N ARG A 306 7.54 13.05 -14.16
CA ARG A 306 7.55 11.93 -15.11
C ARG A 306 6.49 12.15 -16.18
N LYS A 307 7.00 12.59 -17.33
CA LYS A 307 6.39 12.60 -18.69
C LYS A 307 5.59 11.30 -18.96
N ARG A 308 4.26 11.34 -18.83
CA ARG A 308 3.36 10.30 -19.35
C ARG A 308 2.82 10.75 -20.70
N ARG A 309 2.98 9.88 -21.71
CA ARG A 309 2.46 10.03 -23.07
C ARG A 309 0.95 10.30 -23.04
N ARG A 310 0.52 11.34 -23.74
CA ARG A 310 -0.89 11.57 -24.10
C ARG A 310 -1.29 10.56 -25.18
N THR A 311 -2.09 9.58 -24.84
CA THR A 311 -3.07 9.00 -25.77
C THR A 311 -4.40 9.67 -25.48
N SER A 312 -4.87 10.46 -26.44
CA SER A 312 -6.17 11.11 -26.41
C SER A 312 -7.23 10.10 -26.81
N GLU A 313 -7.90 9.50 -25.82
CA GLU A 313 -9.19 8.87 -26.01
C GLU A 313 -10.25 9.66 -25.25
N LEU A 314 -11.30 10.01 -25.99
CA LEU A 314 -12.41 10.85 -25.57
C LEU A 314 -13.22 10.12 -24.50
N LEU A 315 -12.99 10.46 -23.23
CA LEU A 315 -13.83 10.00 -22.14
C LEU A 315 -15.18 10.71 -22.21
N SER A 316 -16.20 9.91 -22.54
CA SER A 316 -17.61 10.23 -22.33
C SER A 316 -17.85 10.73 -20.89
N PRO A 317 -18.80 11.66 -20.67
CA PRO A 317 -19.04 12.27 -19.37
C PRO A 317 -19.49 11.21 -18.36
N SER A 318 -18.59 10.86 -17.44
CA SER A 318 -18.85 9.91 -16.38
C SER A 318 -19.97 10.42 -15.47
N THR A 319 -20.83 9.51 -15.00
CA THR A 319 -21.89 9.79 -14.03
C THR A 319 -21.35 10.34 -12.69
N THR A 320 -20.05 10.18 -12.43
CA THR A 320 -19.33 10.68 -11.25
C THR A 320 -19.28 12.22 -11.19
N ASP A 321 -19.09 12.88 -12.34
CA ASP A 321 -19.06 14.36 -12.39
C ASP A 321 -20.40 14.96 -11.99
N LYS A 322 -21.50 14.29 -12.33
CA LYS A 322 -22.85 14.75 -11.95
C LYS A 322 -23.09 14.69 -10.44
N ARG A 323 -22.59 13.66 -9.75
CA ARG A 323 -22.73 13.54 -8.29
C ARG A 323 -21.90 14.58 -7.56
N ILE A 324 -20.68 14.84 -8.04
CA ILE A 324 -19.80 15.87 -7.50
C ILE A 324 -20.42 17.26 -7.69
N LEU A 325 -20.93 17.58 -8.88
CA LEU A 325 -21.62 18.85 -9.13
C LEU A 325 -22.86 19.03 -8.24
N LEU A 326 -23.64 17.96 -8.00
CA LEU A 326 -24.80 18.02 -7.10
C LEU A 326 -24.40 18.28 -5.64
N ALA A 327 -23.31 17.66 -5.17
CA ALA A 327 -22.77 17.90 -3.83
C ALA A 327 -22.31 19.36 -3.67
N PHE A 328 -21.57 19.90 -4.66
CA PHE A 328 -21.19 21.32 -4.66
C PHE A 328 -22.40 22.25 -4.67
N GLY A 329 -23.43 21.95 -5.46
CA GLY A 329 -24.68 22.72 -5.47
C GLY A 329 -25.37 22.77 -4.10
N GLN A 330 -25.36 21.66 -3.36
CA GLN A 330 -25.91 21.63 -1.99
C GLN A 330 -25.09 22.45 -1.00
N VAL A 331 -23.76 22.42 -1.10
CA VAL A 331 -22.86 23.22 -0.25
C VAL A 331 -23.06 24.70 -0.49
N VAL A 332 -23.12 25.14 -1.76
CA VAL A 332 -23.38 26.54 -2.12
C VAL A 332 -24.73 27.00 -1.55
N LYS A 333 -25.78 26.19 -1.67
CA LYS A 333 -27.10 26.52 -1.13
C LYS A 333 -27.06 26.70 0.40
N ARG A 334 -26.38 25.82 1.13
CA ARG A 334 -26.21 25.97 2.59
C ARG A 334 -25.42 27.22 2.96
N ASN A 335 -24.39 27.56 2.18
CA ASN A 335 -23.60 28.77 2.41
C ASN A 335 -24.45 30.04 2.25
N THR A 336 -25.29 30.10 1.21
CA THR A 336 -26.21 31.25 1.02
C THR A 336 -27.23 31.39 2.16
N GLU A 337 -27.71 30.28 2.73
CA GLU A 337 -28.61 30.31 3.88
C GLU A 337 -27.91 30.79 5.16
N LEU A 338 -26.64 30.38 5.36
CA LEU A 338 -25.83 30.84 6.48
C LEU A 338 -25.50 32.34 6.39
N GLU A 339 -25.19 32.86 5.20
CA GLU A 339 -24.99 34.30 4.98
C GLU A 339 -26.21 35.12 5.39
N ILE A 340 -27.42 34.71 4.97
CA ILE A 340 -28.67 35.40 5.34
C ILE A 340 -28.90 35.37 6.86
N ARG A 341 -28.56 34.26 7.53
CA ARG A 341 -28.67 34.15 9.00
C ARG A 341 -27.67 35.05 9.72
N LEU A 342 -26.45 35.18 9.20
CA LEU A 342 -25.42 36.08 9.72
C LEU A 342 -25.87 37.54 9.61
N GLU A 343 -26.38 37.95 8.45
CA GLU A 343 -26.89 39.31 8.23
C GLU A 343 -28.05 39.65 9.19
N ARG A 344 -28.93 38.68 9.46
CA ARG A 344 -30.01 38.85 10.45
C ARG A 344 -29.49 38.99 11.88
N LEU A 345 -28.47 38.21 12.25
CA LEU A 345 -27.83 38.27 13.57
C LEU A 345 -27.11 39.61 13.76
N GLU A 346 -26.37 40.06 12.75
CA GLU A 346 -25.69 41.36 12.74
C GLU A 346 -26.70 42.51 12.96
N LYS A 347 -27.84 42.47 12.25
CA LYS A 347 -28.91 43.46 12.45
C LYS A 347 -29.47 43.45 13.87
N MET A 348 -29.69 42.25 14.45
CA MET A 348 -30.14 42.14 15.84
C MET A 348 -29.13 42.70 16.84
N VAL A 349 -27.84 42.46 16.62
CA VAL A 349 -26.76 43.01 17.46
C VAL A 349 -26.74 44.54 17.34
N GLN A 350 -26.82 45.08 16.12
CA GLN A 350 -26.83 46.52 15.88
C GLN A 350 -28.05 47.22 16.52
N GLU A 351 -29.24 46.61 16.43
CA GLU A 351 -30.46 47.11 17.07
C GLU A 351 -30.38 47.05 18.61
N SER A 352 -29.71 46.04 19.16
CA SER A 352 -29.48 45.93 20.60
C SER A 352 -28.46 46.95 21.12
N ALA A 353 -27.42 47.27 20.34
CA ALA A 353 -26.42 48.28 20.69
C ALA A 353 -27.00 49.70 20.76
N ALA A 354 -28.10 49.97 20.05
CA ALA A 354 -28.80 51.26 20.09
C ALA A 354 -29.74 51.40 21.31
N ARG A 355 -30.12 50.31 21.99
CA ARG A 355 -31.03 50.32 23.14
C ARG A 355 -30.27 50.32 24.46
N THR A 356 -30.03 51.53 24.96
CA THR A 356 -29.68 51.88 26.36
C THR A 356 -28.38 51.27 26.89
N PRO A 357 -27.42 52.08 27.39
CA PRO A 357 -26.21 51.58 28.03
C PRO A 357 -26.57 50.62 29.17
N CYS A 358 -26.33 49.33 28.97
CA CYS A 358 -26.60 48.32 29.98
C CYS A 358 -25.77 48.62 31.23
N ARG A 359 -26.44 48.54 32.38
CA ARG A 359 -25.92 48.87 33.71
C ARG A 359 -25.04 47.76 34.31
N TYR A 360 -24.58 46.82 33.49
CA TYR A 360 -23.71 45.73 33.93
C TYR A 360 -22.31 46.27 34.16
N ASN A 361 -21.70 45.79 35.24
CA ASN A 361 -20.33 46.12 35.60
C ASN A 361 -19.42 45.52 34.52
N THR A 362 -18.31 46.18 34.17
CA THR A 362 -17.40 45.72 33.11
C THR A 362 -16.95 44.26 33.29
N GLU A 363 -16.75 43.82 34.53
CA GLU A 363 -16.34 42.44 34.86
C GLU A 363 -17.42 41.39 34.52
N GLU A 364 -18.70 41.68 34.73
CA GLU A 364 -19.79 40.74 34.38
C GLU A 364 -19.92 40.60 32.86
N VAL A 365 -19.68 41.68 32.12
CA VAL A 365 -19.69 41.68 30.65
C VAL A 365 -18.54 40.83 30.11
N GLU A 366 -17.33 40.98 30.66
CA GLU A 366 -16.17 40.16 30.27
C GLU A 366 -16.41 38.67 30.53
N HIS A 367 -17.00 38.32 31.68
CA HIS A 367 -17.33 36.92 31.99
C HIS A 367 -18.38 36.35 31.03
N ILE A 368 -19.43 37.12 30.71
CA ILE A 368 -20.46 36.69 29.75
C ILE A 368 -19.85 36.52 28.35
N ILE A 369 -19.01 37.46 27.90
CA ILE A 369 -18.32 37.37 26.61
C ILE A 369 -17.44 36.12 26.56
N GLY A 370 -16.61 35.88 27.58
CA GLY A 370 -15.77 34.68 27.64
C GLY A 370 -16.58 33.38 27.60
N HIS A 371 -17.70 33.32 28.33
CA HIS A 371 -18.59 32.16 28.29
C HIS A 371 -19.25 31.93 26.93
N VAL A 372 -19.60 33.01 26.23
CA VAL A 372 -20.18 32.94 24.88
C VAL A 372 -19.11 32.52 23.86
N ASP A 373 -17.89 33.04 23.95
CA ASP A 373 -16.77 32.68 23.09
C ASP A 373 -16.41 31.19 23.26
N ASP A 374 -16.30 30.70 24.49
CA ASP A 374 -16.05 29.28 24.78
C ASP A 374 -17.15 28.38 24.18
N ARG A 375 -18.41 28.81 24.30
CA ARG A 375 -19.56 28.08 23.73
C ARG A 375 -19.54 28.07 22.20
N ILE A 376 -19.20 29.20 21.57
CA ILE A 376 -19.07 29.30 20.11
C ILE A 376 -17.94 28.40 19.63
N ASP A 377 -16.78 28.44 20.28
CA ASP A 377 -15.63 27.59 19.96
C ASP A 377 -15.96 26.10 20.09
N ASP A 378 -16.66 25.69 21.16
CA ASP A 378 -17.08 24.31 21.35
C ASP A 378 -18.08 23.86 20.27
N GLN A 379 -19.04 24.71 19.91
CA GLN A 379 -19.99 24.42 18.82
C GLN A 379 -19.31 24.35 17.45
N LEU A 380 -18.43 25.31 17.14
CA LEU A 380 -17.69 25.36 15.88
C LEU A 380 -16.78 24.14 15.76
N THR A 381 -16.10 23.76 16.85
CA THR A 381 -15.25 22.57 16.82
C THR A 381 -16.08 21.28 16.75
N GLY A 382 -17.31 21.25 17.28
CA GLY A 382 -18.24 20.15 17.08
C GLY A 382 -18.64 19.98 15.61
N VAL A 383 -19.02 21.07 14.94
CA VAL A 383 -19.35 21.07 13.51
C VAL A 383 -18.14 20.67 12.65
N HIS A 384 -16.93 21.13 12.99
CA HIS A 384 -15.72 20.74 12.29
C HIS A 384 -15.48 19.22 12.35
N ILE A 385 -15.61 18.61 13.54
CA ILE A 385 -15.43 17.15 13.69
C ILE A 385 -16.51 16.40 12.90
N GLU A 386 -17.78 16.79 13.02
CA GLU A 386 -18.86 16.14 12.27
C GLU A 386 -18.66 16.23 10.75
N LEU A 387 -18.15 17.37 10.26
CA LEU A 387 -17.83 17.55 8.85
C LEU A 387 -16.60 16.72 8.43
N GLU A 388 -15.55 16.71 9.25
CA GLU A 388 -14.33 15.91 9.02
C GLU A 388 -14.68 14.42 8.95
N ASP A 389 -15.48 13.90 9.89
CA ASP A 389 -15.94 12.51 9.93
C ASP A 389 -16.77 12.16 8.68
N LYS A 390 -17.74 13.01 8.31
CA LYS A 390 -18.57 12.79 7.10
C LYS A 390 -17.76 12.83 5.81
N VAL A 391 -16.79 13.74 5.72
CA VAL A 391 -15.90 13.81 4.56
C VAL A 391 -15.02 12.57 4.51
N MET A 392 -14.44 12.17 5.64
CA MET A 392 -13.58 10.99 5.74
C MET A 392 -14.36 9.72 5.36
N GLU A 393 -15.51 9.46 5.98
CA GLU A 393 -16.39 8.32 5.68
C GLU A 393 -16.79 8.29 4.19
N GLY A 394 -17.22 9.44 3.63
CA GLY A 394 -17.59 9.54 2.23
C GLY A 394 -16.41 9.28 1.28
N THR A 395 -15.22 9.78 1.62
CA THR A 395 -14.01 9.53 0.82
C THR A 395 -13.53 8.09 0.93
N GLU A 396 -13.58 7.49 2.12
CA GLU A 396 -13.20 6.09 2.34
C GLU A 396 -14.13 5.14 1.56
N HIS A 397 -15.44 5.37 1.60
CA HIS A 397 -16.40 4.59 0.82
C HIS A 397 -16.14 4.71 -0.68
N LEU A 398 -15.90 5.93 -1.19
CA LEU A 398 -15.63 6.15 -2.61
C LEU A 398 -14.30 5.50 -3.04
N VAL A 399 -13.28 5.57 -2.20
CA VAL A 399 -11.99 4.91 -2.44
C VAL A 399 -12.18 3.40 -2.45
N ALA A 400 -12.89 2.83 -1.46
CA ALA A 400 -13.19 1.41 -1.39
C ALA A 400 -13.92 0.92 -2.66
N GLU A 401 -15.03 1.56 -3.03
CA GLU A 401 -15.81 1.25 -4.24
C GLU A 401 -14.92 1.29 -5.50
N LYS A 402 -14.07 2.32 -5.63
CA LYS A 402 -13.20 2.46 -6.79
C LYS A 402 -12.06 1.43 -6.80
N THR A 403 -11.51 1.10 -5.64
CA THR A 403 -10.50 0.04 -5.53
C THR A 403 -11.06 -1.31 -5.92
N GLU A 404 -12.27 -1.65 -5.48
CA GLU A 404 -12.94 -2.89 -5.89
C GLU A 404 -13.23 -2.91 -7.39
N GLU A 405 -13.72 -1.80 -7.97
CA GLU A 405 -13.96 -1.70 -9.41
C GLU A 405 -12.67 -1.87 -10.22
N THR A 406 -11.58 -1.20 -9.82
CA THR A 406 -10.27 -1.32 -10.50
C THR A 406 -9.67 -2.71 -10.34
N GLN A 407 -9.80 -3.33 -9.16
CA GLN A 407 -9.36 -4.72 -8.95
C GLN A 407 -10.15 -5.69 -9.83
N ALA A 408 -11.48 -5.54 -9.93
CA ALA A 408 -12.31 -6.36 -10.80
C ALA A 408 -11.91 -6.17 -12.28
N GLN A 409 -11.63 -4.95 -12.72
CA GLN A 409 -11.16 -4.67 -14.08
C GLN A 409 -9.81 -5.32 -14.37
N ILE A 410 -8.85 -5.22 -13.45
CA ILE A 410 -7.54 -5.87 -13.59
C ILE A 410 -7.70 -7.39 -13.64
N TRP A 411 -8.49 -7.96 -12.73
CA TRP A 411 -8.71 -9.40 -12.66
C TRP A 411 -9.39 -9.95 -13.91
N ASN A 412 -10.39 -9.25 -14.43
CA ASN A 412 -11.03 -9.62 -15.70
C ASN A 412 -10.05 -9.45 -16.88
N GLY A 413 -9.25 -8.38 -16.91
CA GLY A 413 -8.24 -8.18 -17.95
C GLY A 413 -7.18 -9.30 -17.97
N ILE A 414 -6.69 -9.73 -16.81
CA ILE A 414 -5.77 -10.87 -16.70
C ILE A 414 -6.50 -12.16 -17.10
N ARG A 415 -7.70 -12.39 -16.60
CA ARG A 415 -8.45 -13.62 -16.84
C ARG A 415 -8.84 -13.79 -18.31
N GLU A 416 -9.33 -12.74 -18.95
CA GLU A 416 -9.85 -12.80 -20.31
C GLU A 416 -8.73 -12.59 -21.33
N GLY A 417 -7.85 -11.61 -21.12
CA GLY A 417 -6.77 -11.32 -22.08
C GLY A 417 -5.66 -12.36 -22.04
N LEU A 418 -5.05 -12.54 -20.86
CA LEU A 418 -3.85 -13.37 -20.74
C LEU A 418 -4.16 -14.87 -20.83
N MET A 419 -5.32 -15.35 -20.35
CA MET A 419 -5.67 -16.76 -20.58
C MET A 419 -6.07 -17.05 -22.02
N GLU A 420 -6.72 -16.13 -22.74
CA GLU A 420 -7.04 -16.36 -24.14
C GLU A 420 -5.76 -16.32 -24.99
N GLU A 421 -4.86 -15.36 -24.74
CA GLU A 421 -3.56 -15.27 -25.41
C GLU A 421 -2.72 -16.53 -25.19
N ILE A 422 -2.55 -16.97 -23.93
CA ILE A 422 -1.83 -18.23 -23.63
C ILE A 422 -2.53 -19.42 -24.27
N ARG A 423 -3.87 -19.45 -24.27
CA ARG A 423 -4.63 -20.57 -24.84
C ARG A 423 -4.49 -20.63 -26.35
N GLU A 424 -4.54 -19.50 -27.05
CA GLU A 424 -4.35 -19.42 -28.49
C GLU A 424 -2.92 -19.76 -28.89
N GLU A 425 -1.91 -19.13 -28.25
CA GLU A 425 -0.49 -19.40 -28.54
C GLU A 425 -0.15 -20.87 -28.29
N LEU A 426 -0.53 -21.43 -27.13
CA LEU A 426 -0.23 -22.82 -26.79
C LEU A 426 -0.98 -23.80 -27.70
N MET A 427 -2.25 -23.51 -28.06
CA MET A 427 -2.98 -24.39 -28.98
C MET A 427 -2.41 -24.35 -30.39
N GLU A 428 -1.97 -23.20 -30.88
CA GLU A 428 -1.40 -23.09 -32.22
C GLU A 428 -0.02 -23.74 -32.28
N GLU A 429 0.84 -23.51 -31.28
CA GLU A 429 2.17 -24.14 -31.19
C GLU A 429 2.05 -25.67 -31.10
N ILE A 430 1.19 -26.20 -30.21
CA ILE A 430 0.94 -27.65 -30.12
C ILE A 430 0.37 -28.18 -31.44
N ARG A 431 -0.53 -27.44 -32.09
CA ARG A 431 -1.16 -27.87 -33.34
C ARG A 431 -0.14 -27.94 -34.47
N GLU A 432 0.70 -26.93 -34.63
CA GLU A 432 1.74 -26.88 -35.65
C GLU A 432 2.79 -27.97 -35.43
N GLU A 433 3.36 -28.07 -34.22
CA GLU A 433 4.39 -29.08 -33.91
C GLU A 433 3.85 -30.50 -34.08
N LEU A 434 2.64 -30.78 -33.57
CA LEU A 434 2.05 -32.11 -33.65
C LEU A 434 1.68 -32.47 -35.10
N MET A 435 1.12 -31.53 -35.86
CA MET A 435 0.76 -31.78 -37.26
C MET A 435 1.99 -31.99 -38.13
N GLU A 436 3.06 -31.21 -37.93
CA GLU A 436 4.30 -31.36 -38.69
C GLU A 436 4.98 -32.69 -38.34
N LYS A 437 5.08 -33.04 -37.06
CA LYS A 437 5.64 -34.32 -36.63
C LYS A 437 4.87 -35.52 -37.17
N ILE A 438 3.53 -35.49 -37.09
CA ILE A 438 2.67 -36.54 -37.66
C ILE A 438 2.88 -36.62 -39.18
N ARG A 439 2.96 -35.48 -39.86
CA ARG A 439 3.15 -35.42 -41.31
C ARG A 439 4.51 -35.99 -41.72
N GLU A 440 5.58 -35.61 -41.05
CA GLU A 440 6.94 -36.11 -41.31
C GLU A 440 7.04 -37.61 -41.06
N GLU A 441 6.62 -38.09 -39.87
CA GLU A 441 6.68 -39.51 -39.51
C GLU A 441 5.83 -40.37 -40.46
N LEU A 442 4.62 -39.90 -40.83
CA LEU A 442 3.73 -40.62 -41.73
C LEU A 442 4.29 -40.67 -43.16
N MET A 443 4.77 -39.54 -43.67
CA MET A 443 5.33 -39.46 -45.03
C MET A 443 6.61 -40.27 -45.16
N GLU A 444 7.47 -40.27 -44.14
CA GLU A 444 8.70 -41.06 -44.14
C GLU A 444 8.39 -42.56 -44.06
N LYS A 445 7.46 -42.96 -43.19
CA LYS A 445 7.03 -44.36 -43.10
C LYS A 445 6.39 -44.85 -44.41
N MET A 446 5.53 -44.05 -45.03
CA MET A 446 4.94 -44.37 -46.33
C MET A 446 6.00 -44.47 -47.43
N ARG A 447 6.97 -43.54 -47.46
CA ARG A 447 8.07 -43.54 -48.43
C ARG A 447 8.91 -44.81 -48.32
N GLU A 448 9.31 -45.19 -47.10
CA GLU A 448 10.12 -46.37 -46.86
C GLU A 448 9.35 -47.67 -47.09
N GLU A 449 8.04 -47.73 -46.81
CA GLU A 449 7.20 -48.89 -47.14
C GLU A 449 7.08 -49.09 -48.65
N VAL A 450 6.69 -48.04 -49.40
CA VAL A 450 6.53 -48.09 -50.86
C VAL A 450 7.86 -48.45 -51.53
N LYS A 451 8.97 -47.86 -51.08
CA LYS A 451 10.31 -48.16 -51.61
C LYS A 451 10.71 -49.62 -51.35
N ARG A 452 10.36 -50.18 -50.18
CA ARG A 452 10.65 -51.56 -49.84
C ARG A 452 9.82 -52.54 -50.67
N GLU A 453 8.51 -52.30 -50.81
CA GLU A 453 7.62 -53.11 -51.65
C GLU A 453 8.06 -53.07 -53.12
N LEU A 454 8.36 -51.88 -53.65
CA LEU A 454 8.78 -51.72 -55.05
C LEU A 454 10.14 -52.39 -55.32
N MET A 455 11.10 -52.27 -54.41
CA MET A 455 12.39 -52.99 -54.54
C MET A 455 12.22 -54.50 -54.44
N ALA A 456 11.34 -54.99 -53.56
CA ALA A 456 11.07 -56.41 -53.44
C ALA A 456 10.45 -56.97 -54.74
N GLU A 457 9.48 -56.27 -55.32
CA GLU A 457 8.83 -56.67 -56.58
C GLU A 457 9.81 -56.66 -57.76
N ILE A 458 10.55 -55.57 -57.95
CA ILE A 458 11.57 -55.48 -59.01
C ILE A 458 12.60 -56.59 -58.89
N LYS A 459 13.05 -56.90 -57.66
CA LYS A 459 14.04 -57.96 -57.42
C LYS A 459 13.45 -59.33 -57.78
N ILE A 460 12.20 -59.60 -57.41
CA ILE A 460 11.52 -60.86 -57.75
C ILE A 460 11.37 -61.00 -59.27
N GLU A 461 10.93 -59.97 -59.98
CA GLU A 461 10.79 -60.00 -61.45
C GLU A 461 12.14 -60.19 -62.14
N LEU A 462 13.17 -59.44 -61.71
CA LEU A 462 14.50 -59.54 -62.30
C LEU A 462 15.12 -60.94 -62.09
N PHE A 463 14.95 -61.53 -60.90
CA PHE A 463 15.37 -62.92 -60.66
C PHE A 463 14.59 -63.92 -61.51
N ARG A 464 13.28 -63.70 -61.68
CA ARG A 464 12.41 -64.55 -62.53
C ARG A 464 12.88 -64.50 -63.98
N ASP A 465 13.13 -63.32 -64.52
CA ASP A 465 13.59 -63.11 -65.90
C ASP A 465 14.98 -63.70 -66.12
N MET A 466 15.92 -63.50 -65.18
CA MET A 466 17.24 -64.12 -65.22
C MET A 466 17.15 -65.66 -65.20
N ALA A 467 16.30 -66.23 -64.34
CA ALA A 467 16.09 -67.67 -64.28
C ALA A 467 15.49 -68.22 -65.58
N GLN A 468 14.50 -67.53 -66.15
CA GLN A 468 13.91 -67.89 -67.45
C GLN A 468 14.94 -67.83 -68.59
N ALA A 469 15.76 -66.78 -68.64
CA ALA A 469 16.82 -66.64 -69.65
C ALA A 469 17.88 -67.75 -69.52
N MET A 470 18.33 -68.08 -68.31
CA MET A 470 19.29 -69.16 -68.07
C MET A 470 18.72 -70.53 -68.44
N MET A 471 17.45 -70.82 -68.09
CA MET A 471 16.80 -72.06 -68.49
C MET A 471 16.59 -72.15 -70.02
N GLY A 472 16.27 -71.03 -70.69
CA GLY A 472 16.16 -70.96 -72.15
C GLY A 472 17.48 -71.28 -72.86
N VAL A 473 18.62 -70.80 -72.34
CA VAL A 473 19.96 -71.10 -72.88
C VAL A 473 20.37 -72.55 -72.63
N ALA A 474 20.03 -73.12 -71.47
CA ALA A 474 20.35 -74.52 -71.15
C ALA A 474 19.51 -75.55 -71.94
N CYS A 475 18.28 -75.18 -72.31
CA CYS A 475 17.37 -76.08 -73.04
C CYS A 475 17.27 -75.77 -74.56
N GLY A 476 17.90 -74.70 -75.03
CA GLY A 476 17.83 -74.19 -76.41
C GLY A 476 18.95 -74.66 -77.32
N GLY A 477 19.16 -75.98 -77.40
CA GLY A 477 20.07 -76.62 -78.35
C GLY A 477 19.35 -77.66 -79.19
N ASN A 478 18.33 -77.25 -79.96
CA ASN A 478 17.88 -77.97 -81.15
C ASN A 478 16.90 -77.10 -81.97
N GLU A 479 17.48 -76.29 -82.86
CA GLU A 479 16.81 -75.90 -84.09
C GLU A 479 16.34 -77.16 -84.84
N LYS A 480 15.04 -77.41 -84.84
CA LYS A 480 14.38 -78.02 -85.99
C LYS A 480 13.27 -77.11 -86.47
N VAL A 481 13.64 -76.35 -87.49
CA VAL A 481 12.78 -75.79 -88.54
C VAL A 481 11.58 -76.69 -88.77
N LYS A 482 10.38 -76.18 -88.51
CA LYS A 482 9.18 -76.64 -89.23
C LYS A 482 8.18 -75.50 -89.37
N MET A 483 8.07 -75.04 -90.62
CA MET A 483 6.99 -74.21 -91.12
C MET A 483 5.63 -74.80 -90.71
N SER A 484 4.67 -73.94 -90.35
CA SER A 484 3.37 -73.86 -91.03
C SER A 484 2.40 -72.90 -90.32
N PHE A 485 1.93 -71.92 -91.09
CA PHE A 485 0.53 -71.46 -91.20
C PHE A 485 -0.31 -71.17 -89.94
N GLY A 486 -0.68 -69.90 -89.77
CA GLY A 486 -2.00 -69.44 -90.23
C GLY A 486 -3.09 -69.22 -89.17
N ALA A 487 -3.76 -68.06 -89.33
CA ALA A 487 -5.01 -67.60 -88.70
C ALA A 487 -4.92 -67.26 -87.21
N GLY A 488 -5.39 -66.10 -86.71
CA GLY A 488 -6.46 -65.23 -87.18
C GLY A 488 -7.42 -65.01 -86.00
N ASN A 489 -7.91 -63.78 -85.86
CA ASN A 489 -8.84 -63.26 -84.83
C ASN A 489 -8.14 -62.78 -83.54
N GLY A 490 -8.23 -61.54 -83.09
CA GLY A 490 -9.13 -60.44 -83.41
C GLY A 490 -10.03 -60.13 -82.21
N VAL A 491 -9.98 -58.86 -81.75
CA VAL A 491 -11.11 -58.11 -81.13
C VAL A 491 -11.43 -58.55 -79.67
N ARG A 492 -11.63 -57.72 -78.63
CA ARG A 492 -12.04 -56.32 -78.43
C ARG A 492 -11.76 -55.92 -76.96
N ASN A 493 -11.68 -54.61 -76.74
CA ASN A 493 -12.10 -53.78 -75.58
C ASN A 493 -13.11 -54.45 -74.62
N GLU A 494 -13.14 -54.13 -73.33
CA GLU A 494 -13.12 -52.79 -72.69
C GLU A 494 -12.30 -52.73 -71.39
#